data_AF-A0A9D7PSD8-F1
#
_entry.id   AF-A0A9D7PSD8-F1
#
_cell.length_a   1.000
_cell.length_b   1.000
_cell.length_c   1.000
_cell.angle_alpha   90.00
_cell.angle_beta   90.00
_cell.angle_gamma   90.00
#
_symmetry.space_group_name_H-M   'P 1'
#
loop_
_entity.id
_entity.type
_entity.pdbx_description
1 polymer ?
#
loop_
_entity_poly.entity_id
_entity_poly.type
_entity_poly.pdbx_seq_one_letter_code
_entity_poly.pdbx_strand_id
1 'polypeptide(L)'
;MYRTGITAQGFAAATISGNTIQNIEWFVGTSSPALSIGDISASGTNAVIERNSIINKIASNTGTFGSYGINIAAGNGAIIRNNFVTGVTGDMTGGGAFSTTFGLFGIRIAVGNNHQIYHNTVYMHGVRTGTPTTTLLSAAFGITANTLTGCNVRNNIFINLQTGGTTSIAYVSMYLPSGGGTGMNLTLNNNAYYCNSTAGSAGICQGGTTYTSPVTTAGTGLYTAADFNACLTTPVTNLRNYTDALNAGSGKDANSLAFTSAPPVFLLLIYI
;
A
#
# COMPACT_ATOMS: atom_id res chain seq x y z
N MET A 1 13.82 15.28 -15.66
CA MET A 1 14.67 14.19 -15.11
C MET A 1 13.78 12.97 -14.92
N TYR A 2 14.07 11.88 -15.64
CA TYR A 2 13.19 10.72 -15.83
C TYR A 2 13.21 9.82 -14.59
N ARG A 3 12.13 9.85 -13.81
CA ARG A 3 11.99 9.12 -12.53
C ARG A 3 10.86 8.09 -12.54
N THR A 4 10.12 8.00 -13.65
CA THR A 4 8.92 7.19 -13.83
C THR A 4 9.09 6.38 -15.10
N GLY A 5 8.76 5.08 -15.05
CA GLY A 5 8.86 4.19 -16.20
C GLY A 5 7.70 4.40 -17.16
N ILE A 6 6.46 4.25 -16.67
CA ILE A 6 5.24 4.40 -17.49
C ILE A 6 4.30 5.41 -16.83
N THR A 7 3.75 6.30 -17.63
CA THR A 7 2.63 7.16 -17.25
C THR A 7 1.55 7.15 -18.33
N ALA A 8 0.28 7.10 -17.93
CA ALA A 8 -0.86 7.29 -18.83
C ALA A 8 -1.73 8.47 -18.37
N GLN A 9 -2.14 9.31 -19.31
CA GLN A 9 -2.83 10.58 -19.05
C GLN A 9 -4.05 10.72 -19.97
N GLY A 10 -5.14 11.31 -19.49
CA GLY A 10 -6.31 11.64 -20.32
C GLY A 10 -6.91 10.41 -21.02
N PHE A 11 -6.97 9.28 -20.32
CA PHE A 11 -7.31 7.98 -20.90
C PHE A 11 -8.79 7.61 -20.73
N ALA A 12 -9.28 6.78 -21.65
CA ALA A 12 -10.49 5.99 -21.46
C ALA A 12 -10.14 4.54 -21.81
N ALA A 13 -10.35 3.61 -20.87
CA ALA A 13 -10.07 2.19 -21.05
C ALA A 13 -8.64 1.85 -21.54
N ALA A 14 -7.62 2.60 -21.08
CA ALA A 14 -6.23 2.29 -21.41
C ALA A 14 -5.79 0.95 -20.81
N THR A 15 -4.99 0.19 -21.55
CA THR A 15 -4.40 -1.07 -21.07
C THR A 15 -2.89 -0.93 -20.97
N ILE A 16 -2.34 -1.17 -19.78
CA ILE A 16 -0.90 -1.24 -19.51
C ILE A 16 -0.62 -2.66 -19.03
N SER A 17 -0.07 -3.50 -19.90
CA SER A 17 0.09 -4.93 -19.60
C SER A 17 1.43 -5.50 -20.05
N GLY A 18 1.95 -6.45 -19.28
CA GLY A 18 3.11 -7.26 -19.67
C GLY A 18 4.44 -6.50 -19.67
N ASN A 19 4.53 -5.37 -18.95
CA ASN A 19 5.74 -4.57 -18.91
C ASN A 19 6.64 -4.99 -17.75
N THR A 20 7.96 -4.97 -17.97
CA THR A 20 8.96 -5.03 -16.90
C THR A 20 9.55 -3.63 -16.70
N ILE A 21 9.37 -3.07 -15.51
CA ILE A 21 9.90 -1.77 -15.11
C ILE A 21 10.85 -2.01 -13.95
N GLN A 22 12.15 -1.81 -14.16
CA GLN A 22 13.14 -2.20 -13.16
C GLN A 22 14.27 -1.20 -12.94
N ASN A 23 14.84 -1.24 -11.74
CA ASN A 23 16.05 -0.50 -11.34
C ASN A 23 15.92 1.01 -11.57
N ILE A 24 14.78 1.56 -11.13
CA ILE A 24 14.54 3.01 -11.16
C ILE A 24 14.97 3.59 -9.82
N GLU A 25 16.08 4.30 -9.83
CA GLU A 25 16.59 5.08 -8.72
C GLU A 25 16.54 6.58 -9.04
N TRP A 26 16.21 7.41 -8.05
CA TRP A 26 16.26 8.86 -8.23
C TRP A 26 16.65 9.60 -6.95
N PHE A 27 17.25 10.78 -7.14
CA PHE A 27 17.85 11.60 -6.07
C PHE A 27 17.16 12.96 -5.89
N VAL A 28 16.11 13.24 -6.67
CA VAL A 28 15.42 14.53 -6.67
C VAL A 28 14.37 14.59 -5.56
N GLY A 29 14.24 15.75 -4.92
CA GLY A 29 13.29 16.01 -3.84
C GLY A 29 11.83 16.11 -4.29
N THR A 30 11.23 14.97 -4.63
CA THR A 30 9.85 14.85 -5.13
C THR A 30 9.41 13.41 -5.12
N SER A 31 8.13 13.16 -4.79
CA SER A 31 7.57 11.82 -4.84
C SER A 31 7.51 11.31 -6.28
N SER A 32 7.70 10.00 -6.46
CA SER A 32 7.83 9.40 -7.78
C SER A 32 7.30 7.97 -7.85
N PRO A 33 6.39 7.68 -8.79
CA PRO A 33 5.95 6.33 -9.11
C PRO A 33 6.86 5.65 -10.16
N ALA A 34 6.88 4.32 -10.19
CA ALA A 34 7.43 3.54 -11.30
C ALA A 34 6.43 3.43 -12.45
N LEU A 35 5.17 3.13 -12.14
CA LEU A 35 4.03 3.15 -13.05
C LEU A 35 2.94 4.04 -12.45
N SER A 36 2.38 4.95 -13.23
CA SER A 36 1.29 5.80 -12.75
C SER A 36 0.25 6.09 -13.82
N ILE A 37 -0.96 6.41 -13.37
CA ILE A 37 -2.02 6.92 -14.23
C ILE A 37 -2.59 8.20 -13.63
N GLY A 38 -2.84 9.19 -14.50
CA GLY A 38 -3.56 10.40 -14.14
C GLY A 38 -2.76 11.46 -13.37
N ASP A 39 -1.42 11.40 -13.37
CA ASP A 39 -0.58 12.41 -12.67
C ASP A 39 -0.78 13.85 -13.19
N ILE A 40 -1.19 14.02 -14.44
CA ILE A 40 -1.36 15.31 -15.11
C ILE A 40 -2.84 15.58 -15.39
N SER A 41 -3.58 14.57 -15.87
CA SER A 41 -5.00 14.70 -16.21
C SER A 41 -5.88 13.87 -15.30
N ALA A 42 -6.89 14.53 -14.72
CA ALA A 42 -7.85 13.90 -13.83
C ALA A 42 -8.95 13.09 -14.56
N SER A 43 -9.07 13.21 -15.88
CA SER A 43 -10.23 12.73 -16.66
C SER A 43 -10.19 11.25 -17.04
N GLY A 44 -9.36 10.46 -16.36
CA GLY A 44 -9.15 9.04 -16.67
C GLY A 44 -10.32 8.13 -16.30
N THR A 45 -10.66 7.13 -17.12
CA THR A 45 -11.63 6.09 -16.73
C THR A 45 -11.21 4.69 -17.15
N ASN A 46 -11.53 3.69 -16.32
CA ASN A 46 -11.53 2.26 -16.62
C ASN A 46 -10.20 1.70 -17.14
N ALA A 47 -9.06 2.25 -16.71
CA ALA A 47 -7.76 1.70 -17.09
C ALA A 47 -7.57 0.28 -16.55
N VAL A 48 -6.88 -0.57 -17.31
CA VAL A 48 -6.46 -1.92 -16.90
C VAL A 48 -4.95 -1.95 -16.80
N ILE A 49 -4.44 -2.22 -15.60
CA ILE A 49 -3.01 -2.38 -15.29
C ILE A 49 -2.83 -3.84 -14.87
N GLU A 50 -2.25 -4.66 -15.73
CA GLU A 50 -2.16 -6.10 -15.45
C GLU A 50 -0.87 -6.77 -15.89
N ARG A 51 -0.45 -7.82 -15.17
CA ARG A 51 0.73 -8.63 -15.52
C ARG A 51 2.01 -7.80 -15.73
N ASN A 52 2.14 -6.67 -15.03
CA ASN A 52 3.38 -5.90 -15.04
C ASN A 52 4.28 -6.37 -13.89
N SER A 53 5.58 -6.36 -14.13
CA SER A 53 6.62 -6.60 -13.14
C SER A 53 7.34 -5.29 -12.83
N ILE A 54 7.25 -4.84 -11.58
CA ILE A 54 7.94 -3.65 -11.08
C ILE A 54 8.97 -4.08 -10.07
N ILE A 55 10.25 -3.84 -10.36
CA ILE A 55 11.36 -4.38 -9.58
C ILE A 55 12.31 -3.24 -9.21
N ASN A 56 12.61 -3.06 -7.93
CA ASN A 56 13.61 -2.09 -7.44
C ASN A 56 13.29 -0.65 -7.86
N LYS A 57 12.39 -0.02 -7.09
CA LYS A 57 12.05 1.39 -7.21
C LYS A 57 12.53 2.11 -5.95
N ILE A 58 13.58 2.92 -6.09
CA ILE A 58 14.39 3.39 -4.96
C ILE A 58 14.42 4.92 -4.90
N ALA A 59 13.92 5.48 -3.80
CA ALA A 59 14.07 6.91 -3.49
C ALA A 59 15.38 7.15 -2.74
N SER A 60 16.43 7.62 -3.41
CA SER A 60 17.76 7.83 -2.81
C SER A 60 18.00 9.29 -2.41
N ASN A 61 16.93 10.01 -2.10
CA ASN A 61 16.99 11.39 -1.64
C ASN A 61 16.87 11.47 -0.11
N THR A 62 17.61 12.38 0.51
CA THR A 62 17.58 12.63 1.97
C THR A 62 16.46 13.60 2.38
N GLY A 63 15.57 13.94 1.46
CA GLY A 63 14.38 14.76 1.72
C GLY A 63 13.14 13.94 2.06
N THR A 64 13.24 12.60 2.07
CA THR A 64 12.15 11.64 2.34
C THR A 64 10.90 11.91 1.50
N PHE A 65 10.99 11.63 0.21
CA PHE A 65 9.84 11.69 -0.69
C PHE A 65 9.27 10.32 -1.01
N GLY A 66 8.00 10.29 -1.43
CA GLY A 66 7.28 9.04 -1.67
C GLY A 66 7.85 8.24 -2.82
N SER A 67 8.00 6.93 -2.61
CA SER A 67 8.34 5.93 -3.62
C SER A 67 7.15 5.05 -3.87
N TYR A 68 6.62 5.04 -5.10
CA TYR A 68 5.46 4.23 -5.42
C TYR A 68 5.80 3.21 -6.50
N GLY A 69 5.38 1.95 -6.34
CA GLY A 69 5.41 0.97 -7.44
C GLY A 69 4.37 1.34 -8.49
N ILE A 70 3.10 1.10 -8.17
CA ILE A 70 1.92 1.51 -8.96
C ILE A 70 1.20 2.64 -8.23
N ASN A 71 0.93 3.75 -8.90
CA ASN A 71 0.18 4.87 -8.35
C ASN A 71 -1.04 5.20 -9.21
N ILE A 72 -2.21 5.26 -8.57
CA ILE A 72 -3.44 5.76 -9.18
C ILE A 72 -3.60 7.21 -8.72
N ALA A 73 -3.10 8.14 -9.53
CA ALA A 73 -3.13 9.58 -9.21
C ALA A 73 -4.45 10.24 -9.61
N ALA A 74 -5.19 9.65 -10.56
CA ALA A 74 -6.55 10.07 -10.90
C ALA A 74 -7.32 8.99 -11.67
N GLY A 75 -8.59 9.33 -11.95
CA GLY A 75 -9.52 8.53 -12.72
C GLY A 75 -10.34 7.55 -11.89
N ASN A 76 -11.40 7.00 -12.48
CA ASN A 76 -12.31 6.07 -11.79
C ASN A 76 -12.30 4.69 -12.45
N GLY A 77 -12.64 3.64 -11.69
CA GLY A 77 -12.91 2.32 -12.25
C GLY A 77 -11.69 1.55 -12.74
N ALA A 78 -10.48 1.97 -12.35
CA ALA A 78 -9.26 1.26 -12.75
C ALA A 78 -9.20 -0.17 -12.18
N ILE A 79 -8.73 -1.10 -12.99
CA ILE A 79 -8.51 -2.51 -12.65
C ILE A 79 -6.99 -2.76 -12.57
N ILE A 80 -6.50 -3.11 -11.38
CA ILE A 80 -5.11 -3.41 -11.10
C ILE A 80 -5.03 -4.88 -10.71
N ARG A 81 -4.53 -5.75 -11.60
CA ARG A 81 -4.53 -7.18 -11.33
C ARG A 81 -3.33 -7.96 -11.83
N ASN A 82 -2.99 -9.05 -11.14
CA ASN A 82 -1.89 -9.94 -11.52
C ASN A 82 -0.54 -9.22 -11.71
N ASN A 83 -0.31 -8.08 -11.05
CA ASN A 83 0.98 -7.41 -11.11
C ASN A 83 1.90 -7.94 -10.00
N PHE A 84 3.18 -7.97 -10.29
CA PHE A 84 4.23 -8.22 -9.31
C PHE A 84 4.98 -6.92 -9.03
N VAL A 85 5.00 -6.48 -7.77
CA VAL A 85 5.71 -5.26 -7.35
C VAL A 85 6.67 -5.62 -6.24
N THR A 86 7.97 -5.42 -6.43
CA THR A 86 8.99 -5.73 -5.43
C THR A 86 10.07 -4.67 -5.33
N GLY A 87 10.71 -4.58 -4.16
CA GLY A 87 11.87 -3.71 -3.97
C GLY A 87 11.54 -2.21 -4.02
N VAL A 88 10.32 -1.82 -3.70
CA VAL A 88 9.99 -0.41 -3.46
C VAL A 88 10.58 0.00 -2.12
N THR A 89 11.58 0.87 -2.15
CA THR A 89 12.30 1.34 -0.94
C THR A 89 12.72 2.80 -1.08
N GLY A 90 13.34 3.33 -0.03
CA GLY A 90 13.85 4.68 -0.02
C GLY A 90 14.64 4.99 1.24
N ASP A 91 15.56 5.93 1.09
CA ASP A 91 16.30 6.53 2.19
C ASP A 91 15.33 7.19 3.17
N MET A 92 15.64 7.09 4.46
CA MET A 92 14.85 7.64 5.55
C MET A 92 15.58 8.76 6.31
N THR A 93 16.74 9.21 5.83
CA THR A 93 17.48 10.34 6.41
C THR A 93 16.61 11.58 6.35
N GLY A 94 16.50 12.28 7.49
CA GLY A 94 15.57 13.40 7.60
C GLY A 94 14.15 12.90 7.87
N GLY A 95 13.15 13.57 7.32
CA GLY A 95 11.77 13.16 7.56
C GLY A 95 10.75 14.24 7.24
N GLY A 96 10.02 14.04 6.14
CA GLY A 96 8.66 14.52 5.98
C GLY A 96 7.77 13.68 6.87
N ALA A 97 6.81 14.34 7.51
CA ALA A 97 5.88 13.70 8.45
C ALA A 97 5.24 12.41 7.91
N PHE A 98 4.73 11.57 8.82
CA PHE A 98 3.88 10.44 8.50
C PHE A 98 2.81 10.83 7.48
N SER A 99 2.92 10.31 6.26
CA SER A 99 2.20 10.89 5.13
C SER A 99 1.90 9.87 4.06
N THR A 100 0.72 9.97 3.48
CA THR A 100 0.33 9.22 2.29
C THR A 100 0.95 9.78 1.01
N THR A 101 1.57 10.96 1.06
CA THR A 101 2.31 11.56 -0.06
C THR A 101 3.83 11.34 0.07
N PHE A 102 4.37 11.31 1.29
CA PHE A 102 5.80 11.08 1.50
C PHE A 102 6.14 9.63 1.88
N GLY A 103 5.14 8.82 2.20
CA GLY A 103 5.29 7.40 2.47
C GLY A 103 5.67 6.58 1.24
N LEU A 104 6.18 5.38 1.48
CA LEU A 104 6.48 4.41 0.43
C LEU A 104 5.29 3.48 0.22
N PHE A 105 4.96 3.20 -1.04
CA PHE A 105 3.82 2.34 -1.37
C PHE A 105 4.15 1.37 -2.49
N GLY A 106 3.84 0.09 -2.31
CA GLY A 106 3.87 -0.85 -3.44
C GLY A 106 2.79 -0.52 -4.46
N ILE A 107 1.54 -0.46 -4.02
CA ILE A 107 0.39 0.02 -4.79
C ILE A 107 -0.32 1.11 -3.98
N ARG A 108 -0.53 2.28 -4.59
CA ARG A 108 -1.17 3.44 -3.96
C ARG A 108 -2.42 3.87 -4.73
N ILE A 109 -3.56 3.91 -4.04
CA ILE A 109 -4.81 4.50 -4.53
C ILE A 109 -4.93 5.89 -3.91
N ALA A 110 -4.55 6.91 -4.68
CA ALA A 110 -4.49 8.29 -4.19
C ALA A 110 -5.81 9.04 -4.39
N VAL A 111 -6.46 8.76 -5.50
CA VAL A 111 -7.65 9.45 -6.02
C VAL A 111 -8.50 8.41 -6.74
N GLY A 112 -9.80 8.68 -6.85
CA GLY A 112 -10.72 7.90 -7.67
C GLY A 112 -11.55 6.89 -6.90
N ASN A 113 -12.65 6.49 -7.53
CA ASN A 113 -13.64 5.59 -6.96
C ASN A 113 -13.76 4.31 -7.78
N ASN A 114 -14.35 3.28 -7.19
CA ASN A 114 -14.72 2.02 -7.83
C ASN A 114 -13.54 1.25 -8.42
N HIS A 115 -12.35 1.40 -7.84
CA HIS A 115 -11.16 0.65 -8.27
C HIS A 115 -11.25 -0.82 -7.88
N GLN A 116 -10.61 -1.65 -8.69
CA GLN A 116 -10.58 -3.09 -8.53
C GLN A 116 -9.13 -3.56 -8.43
N ILE A 117 -8.75 -4.17 -7.31
CA ILE A 117 -7.38 -4.57 -7.00
C ILE A 117 -7.38 -6.06 -6.68
N TYR A 118 -6.90 -6.90 -7.61
CA TYR A 118 -6.98 -8.36 -7.48
C TYR A 118 -5.71 -9.10 -7.80
N HIS A 119 -5.40 -10.16 -7.06
CA HIS A 119 -4.35 -11.12 -7.46
C HIS A 119 -2.98 -10.50 -7.68
N ASN A 120 -2.70 -9.34 -7.08
CA ASN A 120 -1.38 -8.74 -7.13
C ASN A 120 -0.53 -9.32 -6.01
N THR A 121 0.76 -9.45 -6.29
CA THR A 121 1.77 -9.74 -5.26
C THR A 121 2.64 -8.51 -5.10
N VAL A 122 2.65 -7.96 -3.89
CA VAL A 122 3.49 -6.82 -3.53
C VAL A 122 4.45 -7.25 -2.44
N TYR A 123 5.75 -7.14 -2.71
CA TYR A 123 6.82 -7.55 -1.82
C TYR A 123 7.80 -6.40 -1.53
N MET A 124 7.56 -5.69 -0.43
CA MET A 124 8.48 -4.68 0.08
C MET A 124 9.43 -5.33 1.09
N HIS A 125 10.73 -5.11 0.94
CA HIS A 125 11.77 -5.78 1.71
C HIS A 125 13.08 -4.99 1.69
N GLY A 126 14.04 -5.43 2.50
CA GLY A 126 15.35 -4.81 2.65
C GLY A 126 15.39 -3.79 3.79
N VAL A 127 16.60 -3.39 4.16
CA VAL A 127 16.85 -2.35 5.16
C VAL A 127 16.65 -0.99 4.49
N ARG A 128 15.84 -0.12 5.08
CA ARG A 128 15.84 1.31 4.71
C ARG A 128 17.04 1.97 5.38
N THR A 129 17.89 2.59 4.58
CA THR A 129 19.09 3.30 5.03
C THR A 129 18.77 4.72 5.46
N GLY A 130 19.59 5.29 6.34
CA GLY A 130 19.44 6.67 6.82
C GLY A 130 18.98 6.76 8.27
N THR A 131 18.71 7.98 8.74
CA THR A 131 18.23 8.25 10.11
C THR A 131 16.99 9.12 10.08
N PRO A 132 15.81 8.60 10.51
CA PRO A 132 14.59 9.38 10.53
C PRO A 132 14.61 10.43 11.64
N THR A 133 14.14 11.64 11.35
CA THR A 133 13.88 12.71 12.33
C THR A 133 12.38 12.85 12.66
N THR A 134 11.52 12.15 11.91
CA THR A 134 10.07 12.12 12.12
C THR A 134 9.54 10.69 12.00
N THR A 135 8.24 10.53 12.24
CA THR A 135 7.52 9.29 11.99
C THR A 135 7.36 9.06 10.47
N LEU A 136 7.46 7.81 10.02
CA LEU A 136 7.44 7.46 8.59
C LEU A 136 6.48 6.29 8.31
N LEU A 137 5.97 6.25 7.08
CA LEU A 137 5.06 5.22 6.58
C LEU A 137 5.69 4.46 5.40
N SER A 138 5.57 3.14 5.42
CA SER A 138 5.73 2.27 4.27
C SER A 138 4.62 1.23 4.25
N ALA A 139 3.90 1.09 3.14
CA ALA A 139 2.80 0.16 3.00
C ALA A 139 2.85 -0.61 1.68
N ALA A 140 2.68 -1.94 1.69
CA ALA A 140 2.57 -2.69 0.44
C ALA A 140 1.34 -2.24 -0.38
N PHE A 141 0.22 -1.96 0.29
CA PHE A 141 -0.97 -1.37 -0.33
C PHE A 141 -1.48 -0.17 0.47
N GLY A 142 -1.97 0.88 -0.19
CA GLY A 142 -2.53 2.03 0.51
C GLY A 142 -3.74 2.65 -0.18
N ILE A 143 -4.79 2.94 0.61
CA ILE A 143 -5.91 3.81 0.26
C ILE A 143 -5.75 5.09 1.06
N THR A 144 -5.62 6.24 0.40
CA THR A 144 -5.12 7.44 1.07
C THR A 144 -6.17 8.32 1.75
N ALA A 145 -7.45 8.13 1.46
CA ALA A 145 -8.55 8.95 1.96
C ALA A 145 -9.86 8.15 2.10
N ASN A 146 -10.70 8.54 3.06
CA ASN A 146 -12.03 7.94 3.29
C ASN A 146 -13.09 8.38 2.27
N THR A 147 -12.74 9.31 1.37
CA THR A 147 -13.56 9.70 0.22
C THR A 147 -13.38 8.79 -0.99
N LEU A 148 -12.42 7.86 -0.95
CA LEU A 148 -12.20 6.85 -1.98
C LEU A 148 -13.20 5.70 -1.75
N THR A 149 -14.26 5.71 -2.53
CA THR A 149 -15.42 4.83 -2.33
C THR A 149 -15.47 3.68 -3.34
N GLY A 150 -16.08 2.57 -2.95
CA GLY A 150 -16.35 1.42 -3.82
C GLY A 150 -15.11 0.65 -4.27
N CYS A 151 -13.95 0.90 -3.67
CA CYS A 151 -12.75 0.11 -3.91
C CYS A 151 -12.99 -1.36 -3.53
N ASN A 152 -12.52 -2.26 -4.37
CA ASN A 152 -12.66 -3.70 -4.19
C ASN A 152 -11.29 -4.37 -4.25
N VAL A 153 -10.81 -4.83 -3.10
CA VAL A 153 -9.46 -5.33 -2.86
C VAL A 153 -9.55 -6.77 -2.39
N ARG A 154 -9.30 -7.73 -3.29
CA ARG A 154 -9.41 -9.16 -2.95
C ARG A 154 -8.30 -10.00 -3.54
N ASN A 155 -7.99 -11.13 -2.90
CA ASN A 155 -7.10 -12.14 -3.44
C ASN A 155 -5.66 -11.65 -3.68
N ASN A 156 -5.21 -10.61 -2.99
CA ASN A 156 -3.85 -10.10 -3.12
C ASN A 156 -2.92 -10.66 -2.03
N ILE A 157 -1.63 -10.62 -2.30
CA ILE A 157 -0.58 -10.91 -1.34
C ILE A 157 0.18 -9.61 -1.08
N PHE A 158 0.04 -9.05 0.12
CA PHE A 158 0.68 -7.81 0.53
C PHE A 158 1.72 -8.07 1.60
N ILE A 159 2.99 -7.91 1.24
CA ILE A 159 4.13 -8.25 2.08
C ILE A 159 4.97 -6.99 2.30
N ASN A 160 5.22 -6.66 3.57
CA ASN A 160 6.18 -5.63 3.94
C ASN A 160 7.10 -6.14 5.04
N LEU A 161 8.26 -6.64 4.61
CA LEU A 161 9.33 -7.11 5.49
C LEU A 161 10.46 -6.08 5.59
N GLN A 162 10.22 -4.81 5.23
CA GLN A 162 11.24 -3.78 5.38
C GLN A 162 11.63 -3.59 6.84
N THR A 163 12.91 -3.28 7.06
CA THR A 163 13.47 -3.02 8.39
C THR A 163 14.24 -1.70 8.41
N GLY A 164 14.79 -1.36 9.57
CA GLY A 164 15.60 -0.16 9.77
C GLY A 164 14.81 1.00 10.36
N GLY A 165 15.56 1.98 10.86
CA GLY A 165 15.03 3.16 11.51
C GLY A 165 14.82 2.95 13.01
N THR A 166 14.31 3.99 13.67
CA THR A 166 14.08 4.01 15.11
C THR A 166 12.59 3.83 15.42
N THR A 167 12.15 4.23 16.61
CA THR A 167 10.75 4.15 17.01
C THR A 167 9.87 5.04 16.12
N SER A 168 8.59 4.67 16.00
CA SER A 168 7.57 5.44 15.29
C SER A 168 7.61 5.40 13.75
N ILE A 169 8.05 4.28 13.19
CA ILE A 169 7.91 3.96 11.77
C ILE A 169 6.85 2.88 11.62
N ALA A 170 5.95 3.00 10.64
CA ALA A 170 5.01 1.95 10.28
C ALA A 170 5.48 1.22 9.01
N TYR A 171 5.95 -0.02 9.17
CA TYR A 171 6.16 -0.98 8.09
C TYR A 171 4.95 -1.91 8.03
N VAL A 172 4.01 -1.60 7.14
CA VAL A 172 2.71 -2.27 7.12
C VAL A 172 2.42 -2.97 5.80
N SER A 173 1.64 -4.05 5.85
CA SER A 173 1.10 -4.66 4.63
C SER A 173 0.08 -3.72 3.97
N MET A 174 -0.70 -2.99 4.77
CA MET A 174 -1.76 -2.11 4.31
C MET A 174 -1.78 -0.77 5.05
N TYR A 175 -2.17 0.29 4.34
CA TYR A 175 -2.56 1.56 4.93
C TYR A 175 -4.02 1.85 4.60
N LEU A 176 -4.79 2.25 5.62
CA LEU A 176 -6.16 2.73 5.47
C LEU A 176 -6.29 4.12 6.12
N PRO A 177 -7.14 5.02 5.58
CA PRO A 177 -7.39 6.32 6.20
C PRO A 177 -8.01 6.13 7.58
N SER A 178 -8.05 7.15 8.45
CA SER A 178 -8.89 7.12 9.67
C SER A 178 -10.25 7.74 9.39
N GLY A 179 -11.20 7.55 10.29
CA GLY A 179 -12.55 8.12 10.16
C GLY A 179 -13.34 7.57 8.97
N GLY A 180 -12.94 6.42 8.43
CA GLY A 180 -13.73 5.67 7.48
C GLY A 180 -14.97 5.07 8.14
N GLY A 181 -16.00 4.85 7.34
CA GLY A 181 -17.23 4.19 7.76
C GLY A 181 -17.89 3.51 6.57
N THR A 182 -19.14 3.08 6.73
CA THR A 182 -19.85 2.28 5.72
C THR A 182 -19.99 2.98 4.37
N GLY A 183 -19.95 4.32 4.34
CA GLY A 183 -19.95 5.12 3.11
C GLY A 183 -18.72 4.92 2.22
N MET A 184 -17.61 4.39 2.76
CA MET A 184 -16.48 3.97 1.93
C MET A 184 -16.86 2.81 1.01
N ASN A 185 -17.79 1.95 1.42
CA ASN A 185 -18.17 0.75 0.70
C ASN A 185 -16.94 -0.07 0.25
N LEU A 186 -15.92 -0.13 1.11
CA LEU A 186 -14.67 -0.80 0.80
C LEU A 186 -14.90 -2.29 0.88
N THR A 187 -14.79 -2.98 -0.25
CA THR A 187 -14.68 -4.43 -0.19
C THR A 187 -13.22 -4.81 0.03
N LEU A 188 -12.96 -5.52 1.12
CA LEU A 188 -11.66 -6.08 1.45
C LEU A 188 -11.87 -7.53 1.86
N ASN A 189 -11.36 -8.52 1.12
CA ASN A 189 -11.50 -9.92 1.52
C ASN A 189 -10.47 -10.85 0.87
N ASN A 190 -10.17 -11.96 1.52
CA ASN A 190 -9.32 -13.03 1.01
C ASN A 190 -7.94 -12.52 0.55
N ASN A 191 -7.34 -11.59 1.30
CA ASN A 191 -5.96 -11.14 1.07
C ASN A 191 -5.04 -11.83 2.08
N ALA A 192 -3.76 -11.91 1.76
CA ALA A 192 -2.74 -12.38 2.69
C ALA A 192 -1.81 -11.21 3.06
N TYR A 193 -1.71 -10.93 4.36
CA TYR A 193 -0.90 -9.87 4.94
C TYR A 193 0.35 -10.47 5.60
N TYR A 194 1.53 -10.03 5.17
CA TYR A 194 2.80 -10.43 5.75
C TYR A 194 3.55 -9.18 6.23
N CYS A 195 4.01 -9.20 7.47
CA CYS A 195 4.87 -8.16 8.04
C CYS A 195 6.07 -8.80 8.74
N ASN A 196 7.10 -8.00 9.07
CA ASN A 196 8.16 -8.49 9.95
C ASN A 196 7.69 -8.52 11.42
N SER A 197 8.54 -8.99 12.34
CA SER A 197 8.21 -9.17 13.77
C SER A 197 8.68 -8.03 14.70
N THR A 198 9.14 -6.89 14.15
CA THR A 198 9.65 -5.77 14.95
C THR A 198 8.52 -5.09 15.71
N ALA A 199 8.56 -5.18 17.04
CA ALA A 199 7.55 -4.62 17.92
C ALA A 199 7.46 -3.09 17.78
N GLY A 200 6.23 -2.58 17.70
CA GLY A 200 5.98 -1.14 17.62
C GLY A 200 6.54 -0.48 16.36
N SER A 201 6.68 -1.23 15.27
CA SER A 201 6.91 -0.66 13.94
C SER A 201 6.33 -1.50 12.81
N ALA A 202 6.33 -2.82 12.94
CA ALA A 202 5.76 -3.71 11.95
C ALA A 202 4.31 -4.08 12.26
N GLY A 203 3.47 -4.13 11.22
CA GLY A 203 2.07 -4.53 11.36
C GLY A 203 1.44 -4.94 10.05
N ILE A 204 0.21 -5.42 10.10
CA ILE A 204 -0.56 -5.74 8.90
C ILE A 204 -1.30 -4.52 8.36
N CYS A 205 -1.63 -3.57 9.23
CA CYS A 205 -2.27 -2.33 8.82
C CYS A 205 -1.89 -1.16 9.72
N GLN A 206 -1.71 0.03 9.13
CA GLN A 206 -1.86 1.29 9.87
C GLN A 206 -3.18 1.94 9.50
N GLY A 207 -4.01 2.25 10.50
CA GLY A 207 -5.15 3.16 10.37
C GLY A 207 -4.76 4.61 10.69
N GLY A 208 -5.09 5.54 9.80
CA GLY A 208 -4.97 6.98 10.05
C GLY A 208 -3.60 7.59 9.75
N THR A 209 -3.54 8.93 9.70
CA THR A 209 -2.36 9.71 9.30
C THR A 209 -1.39 10.01 10.44
N THR A 210 -1.62 9.46 11.62
CA THR A 210 -0.75 9.65 12.79
C THR A 210 -0.25 8.29 13.23
N TYR A 211 1.06 8.19 13.45
CA TYR A 211 1.62 6.98 14.03
C TYR A 211 1.10 6.80 15.46
N THR A 212 0.53 5.64 15.75
CA THR A 212 0.01 5.28 17.07
C THR A 212 0.18 3.78 17.23
N SER A 213 0.92 3.35 18.25
CA SER A 213 1.17 1.93 18.57
C SER A 213 1.15 1.74 20.09
N PRO A 214 0.32 0.84 20.64
CA PRO A 214 -0.65 -0.03 19.93
C PRO A 214 -1.87 0.75 19.41
N VAL A 215 -2.82 0.07 18.76
CA VAL A 215 -4.16 0.61 18.47
C VAL A 215 -4.83 1.01 19.80
N THR A 216 -5.24 2.27 19.92
CA THR A 216 -5.96 2.78 21.10
C THR A 216 -7.42 3.10 20.80
N THR A 217 -7.82 3.17 19.53
CA THR A 217 -9.19 3.45 19.10
C THR A 217 -9.45 2.79 17.76
N ALA A 218 -10.69 2.33 17.54
CA ALA A 218 -11.11 1.78 16.26
C ALA A 218 -10.71 2.70 15.09
N GLY A 219 -10.04 2.13 14.08
CA GLY A 219 -9.59 2.86 12.90
C GLY A 219 -8.35 3.75 13.04
N THR A 220 -7.70 3.80 14.21
CA THR A 220 -6.47 4.58 14.41
C THR A 220 -5.38 3.75 15.07
N GLY A 221 -4.23 3.64 14.40
CA GLY A 221 -3.04 2.99 14.94
C GLY A 221 -2.59 1.74 14.20
N LEU A 222 -1.59 1.08 14.78
CA LEU A 222 -0.88 -0.06 14.21
C LEU A 222 -1.53 -1.40 14.59
N TYR A 223 -2.19 -2.03 13.64
CA TYR A 223 -2.75 -3.38 13.78
C TYR A 223 -1.66 -4.42 13.51
N THR A 224 -1.54 -5.39 14.41
CA THR A 224 -0.52 -6.45 14.31
C THR A 224 -1.10 -7.73 13.73
N ALA A 225 -0.23 -8.61 13.20
CA ALA A 225 -0.65 -9.94 12.79
C ALA A 225 -1.09 -10.82 13.98
N ALA A 226 -0.53 -10.59 15.17
CA ALA A 226 -0.84 -11.38 16.37
C ALA A 226 -2.27 -11.12 16.89
N ASP A 227 -2.78 -9.89 16.71
CA ASP A 227 -4.13 -9.51 17.10
C ASP A 227 -5.20 -9.83 16.03
N PHE A 228 -4.78 -10.28 14.85
CA PHE A 228 -5.69 -10.52 13.74
C PHE A 228 -6.41 -11.86 13.88
N ASN A 229 -7.73 -11.81 13.92
CA ASN A 229 -8.57 -13.00 13.81
C ASN A 229 -9.67 -12.72 12.79
N ALA A 230 -9.59 -13.42 11.66
CA ALA A 230 -10.54 -13.26 10.56
C ALA A 230 -11.97 -13.66 10.92
N CYS A 231 -12.23 -14.30 12.07
CA CYS A 231 -13.56 -14.69 12.52
C CYS A 231 -14.16 -13.74 13.56
N LEU A 232 -13.43 -12.71 14.02
CA LEU A 232 -13.85 -11.80 15.08
C LEU A 232 -13.75 -10.34 14.63
N THR A 233 -14.58 -9.45 15.19
CA THR A 233 -14.49 -7.98 15.01
C THR A 233 -14.10 -7.27 16.30
N THR A 234 -13.69 -8.03 17.32
CA THR A 234 -13.27 -7.56 18.64
C THR A 234 -12.01 -8.33 19.04
N PRO A 235 -11.17 -7.77 19.94
CA PRO A 235 -11.21 -6.41 20.50
C PRO A 235 -10.82 -5.34 19.46
N VAL A 236 -10.71 -4.07 19.88
CA VAL A 236 -10.31 -2.96 18.99
C VAL A 236 -8.95 -3.15 18.32
N THR A 237 -8.08 -4.01 18.87
CA THR A 237 -6.78 -4.35 18.28
C THR A 237 -6.87 -5.31 17.11
N ASN A 238 -8.01 -5.99 16.91
CA ASN A 238 -8.23 -6.81 15.72
C ASN A 238 -8.59 -5.90 14.53
N LEU A 239 -7.87 -6.01 13.43
CA LEU A 239 -8.09 -5.20 12.20
C LEU A 239 -9.53 -5.25 11.71
N ARG A 240 -10.21 -6.39 11.86
CA ARG A 240 -11.63 -6.54 11.49
C ARG A 240 -12.55 -5.63 12.28
N ASN A 241 -12.18 -5.17 13.47
CA ASN A 241 -12.93 -4.12 14.18
C ASN A 241 -13.07 -2.86 13.32
N TYR A 242 -12.01 -2.52 12.59
CA TYR A 242 -12.01 -1.37 11.70
C TYR A 242 -12.56 -1.71 10.31
N THR A 243 -12.01 -2.73 9.64
CA THR A 243 -12.34 -3.00 8.23
C THR A 243 -13.79 -3.42 8.02
N ASP A 244 -14.43 -4.07 9.00
CA ASP A 244 -15.87 -4.38 8.93
C ASP A 244 -16.75 -3.13 9.00
N ALA A 245 -16.29 -2.05 9.63
CA ALA A 245 -17.02 -0.80 9.71
C ALA A 245 -16.95 0.00 8.39
N LEU A 246 -16.05 -0.36 7.47
CA LEU A 246 -15.86 0.30 6.18
C LEU A 246 -16.83 -0.20 5.09
N ASN A 247 -17.67 -1.18 5.41
CA ASN A 247 -18.63 -1.78 4.48
C ASN A 247 -19.91 -2.24 5.20
N ALA A 248 -21.06 -1.73 4.76
CA ALA A 248 -22.36 -2.13 5.30
C ALA A 248 -22.85 -3.51 4.79
N GLY A 249 -22.30 -3.99 3.68
CA GLY A 249 -22.74 -5.19 2.98
C GLY A 249 -21.78 -6.38 3.11
N SER A 250 -21.77 -7.22 2.07
CA SER A 250 -20.84 -8.33 1.92
C SER A 250 -19.45 -7.88 1.45
N GLY A 251 -18.41 -8.67 1.71
CA GLY A 251 -17.04 -8.33 1.30
C GLY A 251 -16.22 -7.67 2.41
N LYS A 252 -16.48 -8.12 3.63
CA LYS A 252 -15.68 -7.82 4.82
C LYS A 252 -14.45 -8.72 4.86
N ASP A 253 -13.48 -8.36 5.70
CA ASP A 253 -12.14 -8.96 5.74
C ASP A 253 -12.09 -10.33 6.45
N ALA A 254 -13.08 -11.18 6.14
CA ALA A 254 -13.43 -12.39 6.89
C ALA A 254 -12.69 -13.66 6.44
N ASN A 255 -12.04 -13.62 5.28
CA ASN A 255 -11.30 -14.75 4.71
C ASN A 255 -9.81 -14.44 4.53
N SER A 256 -9.34 -13.31 5.06
CA SER A 256 -7.94 -12.91 4.95
C SER A 256 -7.06 -13.63 5.97
N LEU A 257 -5.76 -13.59 5.73
CA LEU A 257 -4.74 -14.23 6.56
C LEU A 257 -3.67 -13.21 6.95
N ALA A 258 -3.06 -13.37 8.12
CA ALA A 258 -2.02 -12.49 8.63
C ALA A 258 -0.85 -13.30 9.19
N PHE A 259 0.39 -12.88 8.90
CA PHE A 259 1.61 -13.58 9.31
C PHE A 259 2.75 -12.60 9.62
N THR A 260 3.63 -12.98 10.55
CA THR A 260 4.89 -12.25 10.85
C THR A 260 6.13 -12.87 10.19
N SER A 261 5.97 -13.95 9.44
CA SER A 261 7.03 -14.66 8.74
C SER A 261 7.10 -14.23 7.27
N ALA A 262 8.21 -14.55 6.59
CA ALA A 262 8.23 -14.44 5.15
C ALA A 262 7.22 -15.40 4.51
N PRO A 263 6.55 -15.01 3.41
CA PRO A 263 5.68 -15.92 2.67
C PRO A 263 6.50 -17.07 2.10
N PRO A 264 5.91 -18.27 1.93
CA PRO A 264 6.53 -19.36 1.21
C PRO A 264 7.08 -18.93 -0.17
N VAL A 265 8.30 -19.37 -0.49
CA VAL A 265 9.05 -18.94 -1.69
C VAL A 265 8.31 -19.18 -3.01
N PHE A 266 7.47 -20.23 -3.07
CA PHE A 266 6.65 -20.51 -4.26
C PHE A 266 5.59 -19.45 -4.53
N LEU A 267 5.10 -18.72 -3.53
CA LEU A 267 4.13 -17.62 -3.72
C LEU A 267 4.76 -16.40 -4.42
N LEU A 268 6.09 -16.29 -4.38
CA LEU A 268 6.86 -15.22 -5.03
C LEU A 268 7.20 -15.55 -6.50
N LEU A 269 7.11 -16.82 -6.91
CA LEU A 269 7.53 -17.32 -8.23
C LEU A 269 6.40 -17.44 -9.26
N ILE A 270 5.12 -17.35 -8.85
CA ILE A 270 3.96 -17.59 -9.73
C ILE A 270 3.77 -16.50 -10.81
N TYR A 271 4.52 -15.39 -10.75
CA TYR A 271 4.33 -14.22 -11.61
C TYR A 271 5.60 -13.72 -12.32
N ILE A 272 6.64 -14.56 -12.41
CA ILE A 272 7.83 -14.31 -13.26
C ILE A 272 7.64 -15.03 -14.60
#